data_AF-A0A352CR72-F1
#
_entry.id   AF-A0A352CR72-F1
#
_cell.length_a   1.000
_cell.length_b   1.000
_cell.length_c   1.000
_cell.angle_alpha   90.00
_cell.angle_beta   90.00
_cell.angle_gamma   90.00
#
_symmetry.space_group_name_H-M   'P 1'
#
loop_
_entity.id
_entity.type
_entity.pdbx_description
1 polymer ?
#
loop_
_entity_poly.entity_id
_entity_poly.type
_entity_poly.pdbx_seq_one_letter_code
_entity_poly.pdbx_strand_id
1 'polypeptide(L)'
;PSHVCVVTPERLGLCGAVSWFDAKATHELDPSGPCQVVTKEKPIDERIGEYEDVNEVVKKLSQGALEEVSLYSIMEKPMTSCGCFECICGIEPFSNGVCIANREYAGTTPLGMTFSELASMTGGGVQTPGFMGHGKHFIASKKFMKAEGGIGRIVWMPKELKDQVADALNKTAKELYGIDNFTDMIADETVTTDPEELVAFLTEKGHPALSMDPMM
;
A
#
# COMPACT_ATOMS: atom_id res chain seq x y z
N PRO A 1 -5.82 -12.50 18.47
CA PRO A 1 -5.81 -11.62 17.27
C PRO A 1 -4.36 -11.27 16.90
N SER A 2 -3.94 -11.49 15.65
CA SER A 2 -2.53 -11.40 15.24
C SER A 2 -2.15 -10.08 14.58
N HIS A 3 -3.12 -9.25 14.21
CA HIS A 3 -2.88 -8.01 13.48
C HIS A 3 -2.33 -6.88 14.37
N VAL A 4 -1.29 -6.21 13.89
CA VAL A 4 -0.70 -5.00 14.49
C VAL A 4 -0.43 -3.99 13.37
N CYS A 5 -0.98 -2.78 13.48
CA CYS A 5 -0.64 -1.67 12.59
C CYS A 5 0.55 -0.88 13.15
N VAL A 6 1.56 -0.63 12.33
CA VAL A 6 2.64 0.32 12.64
C VAL A 6 2.40 1.63 11.89
N VAL A 7 2.00 2.67 12.62
CA VAL A 7 1.68 3.98 12.05
C VAL A 7 2.93 4.86 12.06
N THR A 8 3.24 5.46 10.91
CA THR A 8 4.37 6.40 10.75
C THR A 8 3.88 7.69 10.08
N PRO A 9 4.63 8.80 10.13
CA PRO A 9 4.23 10.05 9.48
C PRO A 9 3.86 9.91 7.99
N GLU A 10 4.51 8.97 7.29
CA GLU A 10 4.32 8.72 5.85
C GLU A 10 3.57 7.41 5.57
N ARG A 11 3.11 6.69 6.60
CA ARG A 11 2.29 5.47 6.49
C ARG A 11 1.20 5.49 7.55
N LEU A 12 0.04 6.01 7.18
CA LEU A 12 -1.13 6.10 8.04
C LEU A 12 -1.67 4.70 8.37
N GLY A 13 -2.47 4.62 9.44
CA GLY A 13 -3.25 3.42 9.72
C GLY A 13 -4.13 3.06 8.52
N LEU A 14 -4.22 1.77 8.21
CA LEU A 14 -4.89 1.29 7.00
C LEU A 14 -6.38 1.67 6.90
N CYS A 15 -7.01 2.03 8.02
CA CYS A 15 -8.38 2.53 8.07
C CYS A 15 -8.58 3.94 7.53
N GLY A 16 -7.49 4.66 7.24
CA GLY A 16 -7.53 6.08 6.83
C GLY A 16 -7.77 7.07 7.97
N ALA A 17 -8.23 6.61 9.14
CA ALA A 17 -8.67 7.45 10.25
C ALA A 17 -7.62 7.69 11.36
N VAL A 18 -6.45 7.03 11.30
CA VAL A 18 -5.41 7.17 12.33
C VAL A 18 -4.11 7.62 11.68
N SER A 19 -3.76 8.90 11.84
CA SER A 19 -2.44 9.42 11.50
C SER A 19 -1.42 9.18 12.62
N TRP A 20 -0.15 9.48 12.37
CA TRP A 20 0.88 9.43 13.40
C TRP A 20 0.63 10.42 14.55
N PHE A 21 0.11 11.61 14.25
CA PHE A 21 -0.24 12.59 15.28
C PHE A 21 -1.44 12.12 16.13
N ASP A 22 -2.43 11.48 15.51
CA ASP A 22 -3.57 10.92 16.23
C ASP A 22 -3.13 9.77 17.15
N ALA A 23 -2.26 8.88 16.65
CA ALA A 23 -1.70 7.79 17.45
C ALA A 23 -0.88 8.31 18.64
N LYS A 24 -0.08 9.36 18.41
CA LYS A 24 0.69 10.03 19.46
C LYS A 24 -0.24 10.65 20.51
N ALA A 25 -1.23 11.44 20.10
CA ALA A 25 -2.19 12.06 21.00
C ALA A 25 -2.98 11.02 21.80
N THR A 26 -3.36 9.90 21.16
CA THR A 26 -4.06 8.79 21.82
C THR A 26 -3.21 8.19 22.93
N HIS A 27 -1.90 8.00 22.72
CA HIS A 27 -0.98 7.52 23.75
C HIS A 27 -0.77 8.53 24.88
N GLU A 28 -0.68 9.82 24.57
CA GLU A 28 -0.55 10.88 25.57
C GLU A 28 -1.79 10.98 26.47
N LEU A 29 -2.98 10.71 25.93
CA LEU A 29 -4.24 10.67 26.67
C LEU A 29 -4.37 9.40 27.54
N ASP A 30 -3.98 8.24 27.00
CA ASP A 30 -4.00 6.97 27.73
C ASP A 30 -2.76 6.10 27.39
N PRO A 31 -1.73 6.13 28.26
CA PRO A 31 -0.53 5.32 28.07
C PRO A 31 -0.78 3.81 28.10
N SER A 32 -1.88 3.37 28.72
CA SER A 32 -2.31 1.96 28.76
C SER A 32 -3.23 1.56 27.60
N GLY A 33 -3.54 2.52 26.73
CA GLY A 33 -4.48 2.38 25.62
C GLY A 33 -3.91 1.61 24.42
N PRO A 34 -4.63 1.61 23.29
CA PRO A 34 -4.31 0.79 22.12
C PRO A 34 -3.09 1.29 21.33
N CYS A 35 -2.74 2.57 21.44
CA CYS A 35 -1.58 3.15 20.76
C CYS A 35 -0.36 3.11 21.70
N GLN A 36 0.69 2.41 21.26
CA GLN A 36 1.92 2.24 22.01
C GLN A 36 3.09 2.81 21.20
N VAL A 37 4.08 3.38 21.89
CA VAL A 37 5.26 3.96 21.25
C VAL A 37 6.23 2.86 20.87
N VAL A 38 6.74 2.93 19.64
CA VAL A 38 7.83 2.10 19.14
C VAL A 38 8.91 3.01 18.57
N THR A 39 10.16 2.71 18.90
CA THR A 39 11.33 3.43 18.36
C THR A 39 11.63 2.93 16.94
N LYS A 40 12.57 3.62 16.27
CA LYS A 40 13.15 3.20 14.98
C LYS A 40 14.66 3.40 15.01
N GLU A 41 15.31 2.94 16.08
CA GLU A 41 16.72 3.22 16.39
C GLU A 41 17.67 2.14 15.87
N LYS A 42 17.15 0.95 15.55
CA LYS A 42 17.95 -0.21 15.16
C LYS A 42 17.54 -0.74 13.78
N PRO A 43 17.95 -0.05 12.68
CA PRO A 43 17.62 -0.50 11.33
C PRO A 43 18.27 -1.84 11.02
N ILE A 44 17.52 -2.74 10.39
CA ILE A 44 18.00 -4.01 9.81
C ILE A 44 18.17 -3.83 8.30
N ASP A 45 17.12 -3.37 7.61
CA ASP A 45 17.15 -2.99 6.19
C ASP A 45 16.29 -1.72 5.97
N GLU A 46 16.96 -0.59 5.72
CA GLU A 46 16.29 0.69 5.48
C GLU A 46 15.53 0.76 4.14
N ARG A 47 15.86 -0.10 3.17
CA ARG A 47 15.17 -0.16 1.87
C ARG A 47 13.71 -0.56 2.08
N ILE A 48 13.49 -1.67 2.79
CA ILE A 48 12.15 -2.20 3.12
C ILE A 48 11.58 -1.60 4.40
N GLY A 49 12.40 -0.86 5.16
CA GLY A 49 12.00 -0.24 6.41
C GLY A 49 11.81 -1.26 7.52
N GLU A 50 12.72 -2.22 7.63
CA GLU A 50 12.76 -3.19 8.72
C GLU A 50 13.66 -2.69 9.85
N TYR A 51 13.16 -2.81 11.09
CA TYR A 51 13.86 -2.38 12.29
C TYR A 51 13.67 -3.42 13.40
N GLU A 52 14.73 -3.67 14.19
CA GLU A 52 14.69 -4.66 15.28
C GLU A 52 13.64 -4.30 16.34
N ASP A 53 13.59 -3.02 16.75
CA ASP A 53 12.63 -2.53 17.74
C ASP A 53 11.18 -2.62 17.28
N VAL A 54 10.92 -2.39 15.98
CA VAL A 54 9.60 -2.62 15.38
C VAL A 54 9.23 -4.11 15.41
N ASN A 55 10.14 -4.99 15.01
CA ASN A 55 9.93 -6.43 15.02
C ASN A 55 9.65 -6.96 16.45
N GLU A 56 10.39 -6.51 17.46
CA GLU A 56 10.17 -6.87 18.87
C GLU A 56 8.76 -6.49 19.36
N VAL A 57 8.32 -5.25 19.08
CA VAL A 57 6.99 -4.77 19.49
C VAL A 57 5.88 -5.51 18.74
N VAL A 58 6.03 -5.71 17.42
CA VAL A 58 5.05 -6.44 16.62
C VAL A 58 4.93 -7.87 17.13
N LYS A 59 6.05 -8.57 17.35
CA LYS A 59 6.07 -9.94 17.89
C LYS A 59 5.38 -10.03 19.24
N LYS A 60 5.64 -9.08 20.14
CA LYS A 60 4.98 -9.02 21.45
C LYS A 60 3.46 -8.81 21.32
N LEU A 61 3.04 -7.83 20.54
CA LEU A 61 1.62 -7.44 20.42
C LEU A 61 0.79 -8.45 19.60
N SER A 62 1.42 -9.13 18.64
CA SER A 62 0.81 -10.23 17.89
C SER A 62 0.85 -11.58 18.62
N GLN A 63 1.35 -11.63 19.87
CA GLN A 63 1.53 -12.86 20.66
C GLN A 63 2.39 -13.92 19.94
N GLY A 64 3.43 -13.49 19.24
CA GLY A 64 4.34 -14.35 18.49
C GLY A 64 3.84 -14.78 17.11
N ALA A 65 2.63 -14.38 16.69
CA ALA A 65 2.11 -14.74 15.37
C ALA A 65 2.86 -14.07 14.20
N LEU A 66 3.51 -12.92 14.44
CA LEU A 66 4.33 -12.19 13.49
C LEU A 66 5.71 -12.04 14.10
N GLU A 67 6.77 -12.30 13.33
CA GLU A 67 8.14 -12.12 13.82
C GLU A 67 8.81 -10.89 13.23
N GLU A 68 8.52 -10.59 11.97
CA GLU A 68 9.19 -9.56 11.19
C GLU A 68 8.20 -8.79 10.32
N VAL A 69 8.43 -7.49 10.13
CA VAL A 69 7.60 -6.65 9.27
C VAL A 69 8.41 -5.61 8.49
N SER A 70 8.04 -5.44 7.22
CA SER A 70 8.54 -4.38 6.35
C SER A 70 7.54 -3.24 6.27
N LEU A 71 8.02 -2.01 6.48
CA LEU A 71 7.20 -0.81 6.41
C LEU A 71 7.04 -0.25 4.99
N TYR A 72 7.90 -0.64 4.05
CA TYR A 72 7.97 -0.04 2.71
C TYR A 72 7.99 -1.07 1.58
N SER A 73 7.74 -2.35 1.90
CA SER A 73 7.64 -3.46 0.95
C SER A 73 6.31 -4.19 1.06
N ILE A 74 5.75 -4.62 -0.07
CA ILE A 74 4.61 -5.54 -0.13
C ILE A 74 5.03 -6.98 -0.45
N MET A 75 6.24 -7.16 -1.00
CA MET A 75 6.76 -8.46 -1.41
C MET A 75 7.47 -9.16 -0.26
N GLU A 76 8.23 -8.41 0.53
CA GLU A 76 9.04 -8.94 1.62
C GLU A 76 8.35 -8.61 2.95
N LYS A 77 7.84 -9.64 3.64
CA LYS A 77 7.34 -9.53 5.03
C LYS A 77 6.33 -8.37 5.22
N PRO A 78 5.28 -8.26 4.39
CA PRO A 78 4.37 -7.13 4.46
C PRO A 78 3.69 -7.05 5.83
N MET A 79 3.36 -5.83 6.26
CA MET A 79 2.47 -5.64 7.40
C MET A 79 1.11 -6.29 7.11
N THR A 80 0.59 -7.01 8.10
CA THR A 80 -0.72 -7.66 7.97
C THR A 80 -1.84 -6.65 7.88
N SER A 81 -3.01 -7.07 7.41
CA SER A 81 -4.22 -6.25 7.37
C SER A 81 -5.33 -6.85 8.24
N CYS A 82 -6.12 -6.01 8.91
CA CYS A 82 -7.28 -6.49 9.66
C CYS A 82 -8.49 -6.71 8.74
N GLY A 83 -9.10 -5.61 8.26
CA GLY A 83 -10.33 -5.67 7.45
C GLY A 83 -11.03 -4.32 7.26
N CYS A 84 -10.59 -3.27 7.96
CA CYS A 84 -11.13 -1.92 7.85
C CYS A 84 -10.39 -1.04 6.81
N PHE A 85 -9.56 -1.63 5.94
CA PHE A 85 -8.86 -0.89 4.89
C PHE A 85 -9.83 -0.19 3.94
N GLU A 86 -9.47 1.01 3.49
CA GLU A 86 -10.22 1.74 2.46
C GLU A 86 -9.90 1.22 1.06
N CYS A 87 -8.67 0.75 0.86
CA CYS A 87 -8.15 0.25 -0.41
C CYS A 87 -7.34 -1.04 -0.22
N ILE A 88 -7.28 -1.84 -1.27
CA ILE A 88 -6.36 -2.97 -1.38
C ILE A 88 -5.49 -2.76 -2.60
N CYS A 89 -4.19 -2.90 -2.39
CA CYS A 89 -3.18 -2.99 -3.44
C CYS A 89 -2.82 -4.46 -3.66
N GLY A 90 -2.77 -4.90 -4.91
CA GLY A 90 -2.36 -6.24 -5.31
C GLY A 90 -1.43 -6.22 -6.52
N ILE A 91 -0.42 -7.10 -6.51
CA ILE A 91 0.51 -7.27 -7.62
C ILE A 91 -0.20 -7.71 -8.91
N GLU A 92 0.11 -7.04 -10.01
CA GLU A 92 -0.31 -7.38 -11.37
C GLU A 92 0.97 -7.77 -12.16
N PRO A 93 1.26 -9.08 -12.29
CA PRO A 93 2.53 -9.53 -12.83
C PRO A 93 2.76 -9.19 -14.31
N PHE A 94 1.70 -9.09 -15.13
CA PHE A 94 1.86 -8.89 -16.58
C PHE A 94 2.37 -7.49 -16.93
N SER A 95 2.07 -6.50 -16.09
CA SER A 95 2.48 -5.09 -16.25
C SER A 95 3.67 -4.67 -15.38
N ASN A 96 4.26 -5.61 -14.63
CA ASN A 96 5.32 -5.31 -13.65
C ASN A 96 4.90 -4.23 -12.63
N GLY A 97 3.62 -4.25 -12.25
CA GLY A 97 2.98 -3.19 -11.47
C GLY A 97 1.99 -3.71 -10.44
N VAL A 98 1.15 -2.80 -9.95
CA VAL A 98 0.09 -3.07 -8.98
C VAL A 98 -1.23 -2.42 -9.37
N CYS A 99 -2.32 -3.12 -9.05
CA CYS A 99 -3.68 -2.61 -9.13
C CYS A 99 -4.16 -2.21 -7.73
N ILE A 100 -4.87 -1.09 -7.62
CA ILE A 100 -5.48 -0.65 -6.36
C ILE A 100 -7.00 -0.58 -6.53
N ALA A 101 -7.76 -1.25 -5.67
CA ALA A 101 -9.22 -1.11 -5.61
C ALA A 101 -9.64 -0.52 -4.27
N ASN A 102 -10.57 0.45 -4.29
CA ASN A 102 -11.22 0.97 -3.09
C ASN A 102 -12.51 0.20 -2.76
N ARG A 103 -12.91 0.27 -1.49
CA ARG A 103 -14.08 -0.43 -0.94
C ARG A 103 -15.38 -0.13 -1.69
N GLU A 104 -15.52 1.08 -2.22
CA GLU A 104 -16.73 1.51 -2.91
C GLU A 104 -16.84 0.96 -4.35
N TYR A 105 -15.72 0.50 -4.94
CA TYR A 105 -15.72 -0.07 -6.29
C TYR A 105 -16.19 -1.53 -6.27
N ALA A 106 -17.35 -1.77 -6.89
CA ALA A 106 -17.98 -3.10 -6.94
C ALA A 106 -17.59 -3.94 -8.17
N GLY A 107 -16.85 -3.38 -9.12
CA GLY A 107 -16.45 -4.07 -10.34
C GLY A 107 -15.27 -5.02 -10.13
N THR A 108 -14.96 -5.75 -11.19
CA THR A 108 -13.77 -6.61 -11.25
C THR A 108 -12.54 -5.77 -11.59
N THR A 109 -11.40 -6.14 -11.03
CA THR A 109 -10.09 -5.54 -11.33
C THR A 109 -9.34 -6.37 -12.38
N PRO A 110 -8.25 -5.86 -12.97
CA PRO A 110 -7.35 -6.68 -13.79
C PRO A 110 -6.76 -7.90 -13.07
N LEU A 111 -6.88 -8.01 -11.74
CA LEU A 111 -6.49 -9.20 -11.00
C LEU A 111 -7.52 -10.35 -11.10
N GLY A 112 -8.60 -10.16 -11.86
CA GLY A 112 -9.70 -11.12 -11.97
C GLY A 112 -10.57 -11.20 -10.72
N MET A 113 -10.42 -10.26 -9.78
CA MET A 113 -11.10 -10.25 -8.49
C MET A 113 -11.78 -8.90 -8.23
N THR A 114 -12.90 -8.95 -7.53
CA THR A 114 -13.57 -7.81 -6.90
C THR A 114 -12.85 -7.39 -5.61
N PHE A 115 -13.17 -6.20 -5.08
CA PHE A 115 -12.65 -5.76 -3.78
C PHE A 115 -12.96 -6.76 -2.65
N SER A 116 -14.17 -7.34 -2.63
CA SER A 116 -14.57 -8.29 -1.60
C SER A 116 -13.74 -9.58 -1.61
N GLU A 117 -13.40 -10.08 -2.80
CA GLU A 117 -12.54 -11.25 -2.96
C GLU A 117 -11.09 -10.94 -2.53
N LEU A 118 -10.56 -9.79 -2.96
CA LEU A 118 -9.24 -9.30 -2.51
C LEU A 118 -9.20 -9.13 -0.99
N ALA A 119 -10.28 -8.62 -0.38
CA ALA A 119 -10.38 -8.42 1.06
C ALA A 119 -10.29 -9.75 1.82
N SER A 120 -10.89 -10.81 1.27
CA SER A 120 -10.86 -12.16 1.86
C SER A 120 -9.45 -12.75 1.89
N MET A 121 -8.60 -12.41 0.91
CA MET A 121 -7.21 -12.89 0.81
C MET A 121 -6.21 -12.06 1.62
N THR A 122 -6.52 -10.78 1.84
CA THR A 122 -5.59 -9.81 2.45
C THR A 122 -5.83 -9.62 3.94
N GLY A 123 -7.08 -9.76 4.39
CA GLY A 123 -7.50 -9.54 5.78
C GLY A 123 -7.12 -10.65 6.75
N GLY A 124 -7.55 -10.51 8.00
CA GLY A 124 -7.44 -11.57 9.02
C GLY A 124 -6.10 -11.62 9.78
N GLY A 125 -5.22 -10.65 9.59
CA GLY A 125 -3.94 -10.59 10.31
C GLY A 125 -2.92 -11.61 9.82
N VAL A 126 -2.95 -11.94 8.53
CA VAL A 126 -1.99 -12.83 7.85
C VAL A 126 -1.03 -11.99 7.01
N GLN A 127 0.23 -12.43 6.88
CA GLN A 127 1.16 -11.83 5.93
C GLN A 127 0.91 -12.41 4.55
N THR A 128 0.52 -11.56 3.61
CA THR A 128 0.18 -11.96 2.25
C THR A 128 1.10 -11.23 1.27
N PRO A 129 2.30 -11.78 0.97
CA PRO A 129 3.20 -11.19 -0.03
C PRO A 129 2.48 -10.86 -1.35
N GLY A 130 2.71 -9.66 -1.86
CA GLY A 130 2.06 -9.15 -3.07
C GLY A 130 0.70 -8.48 -2.85
N PHE A 131 0.14 -8.52 -1.63
CA PHE A 131 -1.14 -7.87 -1.30
C PHE A 131 -1.04 -7.04 -0.02
N MET A 132 -1.66 -5.87 -0.01
CA MET A 132 -1.76 -5.05 1.21
C MET A 132 -3.04 -4.24 1.27
N GLY A 133 -3.65 -4.16 2.47
CA GLY A 133 -4.69 -3.20 2.78
C GLY A 133 -4.08 -1.87 3.22
N HIS A 134 -4.63 -0.75 2.74
CA HIS A 134 -4.19 0.60 3.12
C HIS A 134 -5.31 1.64 3.04
N GLY A 135 -5.04 2.82 3.60
CA GLY A 135 -5.91 4.00 3.45
C GLY A 135 -5.64 4.75 2.14
N LYS A 136 -6.59 5.56 1.69
CA LYS A 136 -6.50 6.33 0.43
C LYS A 136 -5.31 7.29 0.44
N HIS A 137 -5.08 7.97 1.57
CA HIS A 137 -3.97 8.92 1.73
C HIS A 137 -2.57 8.29 1.59
N PHE A 138 -2.44 6.98 1.81
CA PHE A 138 -1.15 6.31 1.66
C PHE A 138 -0.71 6.18 0.19
N ILE A 139 -1.64 6.23 -0.76
CA ILE A 139 -1.36 6.07 -2.20
C ILE A 139 -0.34 7.10 -2.69
N ALA A 140 -0.47 8.36 -2.26
CA ALA A 140 0.43 9.45 -2.68
C ALA A 140 1.69 9.59 -1.79
N SER A 141 1.93 8.67 -0.85
CA SER A 141 3.08 8.74 0.04
C SER A 141 4.39 8.46 -0.69
N LYS A 142 5.45 9.18 -0.32
CA LYS A 142 6.83 8.90 -0.77
C LYS A 142 7.38 7.57 -0.23
N LYS A 143 6.68 6.98 0.74
CA LYS A 143 7.00 5.67 1.35
C LYS A 143 6.08 4.55 0.89
N PHE A 144 5.07 4.85 0.05
CA PHE A 144 4.28 3.83 -0.60
C PHE A 144 5.21 2.94 -1.43
N MET A 145 5.25 1.63 -1.16
CA MET A 145 6.04 0.63 -1.90
C MET A 145 7.46 1.07 -2.25
N LYS A 146 8.14 1.81 -1.37
CA LYS A 146 9.44 2.42 -1.70
C LYS A 146 10.46 1.37 -2.13
N ALA A 147 10.40 0.17 -1.56
CA ALA A 147 11.30 -0.92 -1.90
C ALA A 147 11.08 -1.47 -3.32
N GLU A 148 9.84 -1.47 -3.81
CA GLU A 148 9.48 -1.93 -5.15
C GLU A 148 9.54 -0.82 -6.21
N GLY A 149 9.80 0.43 -5.81
CA GLY A 149 9.89 1.58 -6.73
C GLY A 149 8.70 2.54 -6.67
N GLY A 150 7.83 2.36 -5.68
CA GLY A 150 6.84 3.32 -5.23
C GLY A 150 5.66 3.54 -6.16
N ILE A 151 5.13 4.76 -6.19
CA ILE A 151 3.91 5.07 -6.92
C ILE A 151 4.03 4.81 -8.43
N GLY A 152 5.26 4.77 -8.97
CA GLY A 152 5.52 4.40 -10.36
C GLY A 152 5.08 2.98 -10.73
N ARG A 153 4.76 2.14 -9.74
CA ARG A 153 4.19 0.80 -9.93
C ARG A 153 2.67 0.77 -10.10
N ILE A 154 1.96 1.86 -9.78
CA ILE A 154 0.50 1.87 -9.84
C ILE A 154 0.08 1.93 -11.31
N VAL A 155 -0.52 0.85 -11.82
CA VAL A 155 -0.91 0.74 -13.23
C VAL A 155 -2.41 0.83 -13.45
N TRP A 156 -3.21 0.56 -12.42
CA TRP A 156 -4.67 0.57 -12.51
C TRP A 156 -5.31 1.02 -11.19
N MET A 157 -6.30 1.91 -11.27
CA MET A 157 -7.14 2.35 -10.16
C MET A 157 -8.55 2.68 -10.66
N PRO A 158 -9.62 2.44 -9.88
CA PRO A 158 -10.96 2.92 -10.22
C PRO A 158 -10.96 4.42 -10.48
N LYS A 159 -11.72 4.87 -11.47
CA LYS A 159 -11.73 6.26 -11.91
C LYS A 159 -12.04 7.21 -10.76
N GLU A 160 -13.04 6.87 -9.94
CA GLU A 160 -13.42 7.69 -8.79
C GLU A 160 -12.27 7.82 -7.77
N LEU A 161 -11.55 6.73 -7.49
CA LEU A 161 -10.38 6.75 -6.60
C LEU A 161 -9.25 7.59 -7.21
N LYS A 162 -8.98 7.41 -8.50
CA LYS A 162 -7.98 8.16 -9.25
C LYS A 162 -8.27 9.66 -9.19
N ASP A 163 -9.51 10.06 -9.43
CA ASP A 163 -9.96 11.45 -9.37
C ASP A 163 -9.82 12.03 -7.93
N GLN A 164 -10.10 11.22 -6.89
CA GLN A 164 -9.93 11.63 -5.49
C GLN A 164 -8.47 11.90 -5.09
N VAL A 165 -7.51 11.13 -5.61
CA VAL A 165 -6.09 11.24 -5.22
C VAL A 165 -5.22 11.98 -6.23
N ALA A 166 -5.79 12.45 -7.34
CA ALA A 166 -5.04 12.93 -8.49
C ALA A 166 -4.05 14.05 -8.15
N ASP A 167 -4.51 15.09 -7.45
CA ASP A 167 -3.68 16.25 -7.08
C ASP A 167 -2.47 15.83 -6.24
N ALA A 168 -2.68 14.99 -5.23
CA ALA A 168 -1.62 14.53 -4.35
C ALA A 168 -0.66 13.57 -5.07
N LEU A 169 -1.21 12.65 -5.89
CA LEU A 169 -0.43 11.65 -6.61
C LEU A 169 0.43 12.29 -7.70
N ASN A 170 -0.12 13.21 -8.49
CA ASN A 170 0.63 13.96 -9.51
C ASN A 170 1.70 14.85 -8.89
N LYS A 171 1.42 15.48 -7.75
CA LYS A 171 2.44 16.22 -7.00
C LYS A 171 3.61 15.31 -6.59
N THR A 172 3.32 14.14 -6.01
CA THR A 172 4.36 13.18 -5.63
C THR A 172 5.12 12.66 -6.85
N ALA A 173 4.44 12.36 -7.96
CA ALA A 173 5.08 11.90 -9.19
C ALA A 173 6.00 12.96 -9.81
N LYS A 174 5.60 14.23 -9.78
CA LYS A 174 6.43 15.35 -10.21
C LYS A 174 7.68 15.49 -9.33
N GLU A 175 7.52 15.38 -8.02
CA GLU A 175 8.64 15.47 -7.07
C GLU A 175 9.63 14.32 -7.19
N LEU A 176 9.16 13.09 -7.44
CA LEU A 176 10.00 11.89 -7.46
C LEU A 176 10.57 11.56 -8.86
N TYR A 177 9.81 11.82 -9.91
CA TYR A 177 10.10 11.35 -11.27
C TYR A 177 10.00 12.44 -12.34
N GLY A 178 9.58 13.66 -11.99
CA GLY A 178 9.40 14.75 -12.96
C GLY A 178 8.21 14.56 -13.91
N ILE A 179 7.24 13.71 -13.56
CA ILE A 179 6.04 13.45 -14.37
C ILE A 179 4.89 14.31 -13.87
N ASP A 180 4.38 15.22 -14.71
CA ASP A 180 3.30 16.14 -14.33
C ASP A 180 1.93 15.44 -14.23
N ASN A 181 1.58 14.60 -15.19
CA ASN A 181 0.25 13.97 -15.30
C ASN A 181 0.34 12.45 -15.18
N PHE A 182 0.94 11.96 -14.09
CA PHE A 182 1.11 10.53 -13.87
C PHE A 182 -0.21 9.76 -13.84
N THR A 183 -1.28 10.35 -13.29
CA THR A 183 -2.62 9.75 -13.27
C THR A 183 -3.16 9.41 -14.66
N ASP A 184 -2.79 10.16 -15.69
CA ASP A 184 -3.25 9.91 -17.07
C ASP A 184 -2.57 8.68 -17.71
N MET A 185 -1.51 8.19 -17.07
CA MET A 185 -0.79 6.98 -17.45
C MET A 185 -1.36 5.74 -16.75
N ILE A 186 -2.22 5.92 -15.73
CA ILE A 186 -2.83 4.84 -14.94
C ILE A 186 -4.21 4.52 -15.54
N ALA A 187 -4.42 3.26 -15.89
CA ALA A 187 -5.71 2.79 -16.40
C ALA A 187 -6.79 2.80 -15.31
N ASP A 188 -8.04 2.75 -15.74
CA ASP A 188 -9.21 2.61 -14.87
C ASP A 188 -10.26 1.71 -15.56
N GLU A 189 -11.38 1.46 -14.90
CA GLU A 189 -12.46 0.62 -15.39
C GLU A 189 -13.14 1.15 -16.68
N THR A 190 -12.94 2.43 -17.01
CA THR A 190 -13.45 3.02 -18.27
C THR A 190 -12.50 2.79 -19.45
N VAL A 191 -11.26 2.38 -19.16
CA VAL A 191 -10.26 1.96 -20.14
C VAL A 191 -10.33 0.45 -20.34
N THR A 192 -10.08 -0.33 -19.27
CA THR A 192 -10.12 -1.79 -19.33
C THR A 192 -10.11 -2.41 -17.92
N THR A 193 -10.59 -3.64 -17.83
CA THR A 193 -10.41 -4.54 -16.69
C THR A 193 -9.72 -5.84 -17.09
N ASP A 194 -9.24 -5.94 -18.34
CA ASP A 194 -8.53 -7.10 -18.87
C ASP A 194 -7.01 -6.90 -18.75
N PRO A 195 -6.24 -7.89 -18.28
CA PRO A 195 -4.79 -7.75 -18.11
C PRO A 195 -4.02 -7.51 -19.42
N GLU A 196 -4.44 -8.12 -20.53
CA GLU A 196 -3.74 -7.99 -21.81
C GLU A 196 -3.99 -6.60 -22.41
N GLU A 197 -5.23 -6.14 -22.35
CA GLU A 197 -5.59 -4.77 -22.75
C GLU A 197 -4.91 -3.72 -21.85
N LEU A 198 -4.75 -4.01 -20.55
CA LEU A 198 -4.03 -3.15 -19.61
C LEU A 198 -2.59 -2.95 -20.08
N VAL A 199 -1.87 -4.04 -20.39
CA VAL A 199 -0.48 -3.94 -20.88
C VAL A 199 -0.40 -3.13 -22.18
N ALA A 200 -1.38 -3.30 -23.09
CA ALA A 200 -1.43 -2.51 -24.32
C ALA A 200 -1.60 -1.01 -24.04
N PHE A 201 -2.51 -0.62 -23.15
CA PHE A 201 -2.71 0.77 -22.74
C PHE A 201 -1.44 1.36 -22.09
N LEU A 202 -0.82 0.62 -21.16
CA LEU A 202 0.40 1.07 -20.48
C LEU A 202 1.55 1.26 -21.46
N THR A 203 1.64 0.40 -22.48
CA THR A 203 2.64 0.51 -23.55
C THR A 203 2.42 1.76 -24.38
N GLU A 204 1.18 2.04 -24.78
CA GLU A 204 0.81 3.26 -25.51
C GLU A 204 1.15 4.53 -24.71
N LYS A 205 0.89 4.51 -23.40
CA LYS A 205 1.20 5.62 -22.48
C LYS A 205 2.68 5.74 -22.12
N GLY A 206 3.51 4.75 -22.44
CA GLY A 206 4.90 4.70 -22.01
C GLY A 206 5.02 4.65 -20.48
N HIS A 207 4.18 3.85 -19.82
CA HIS A 207 4.13 3.78 -18.36
C HIS A 207 5.48 3.33 -17.76
N PRO A 208 6.00 4.01 -16.71
CA PRO A 208 7.34 3.73 -16.17
C PRO A 208 7.51 2.29 -15.67
N ALA A 209 6.46 1.68 -15.07
CA ALA A 209 6.50 0.31 -14.55
C ALA A 209 7.04 -0.73 -15.54
N LEU A 210 6.75 -0.57 -16.85
CA LEU A 210 7.17 -1.49 -17.90
C LEU A 210 8.70 -1.53 -18.12
N SER A 211 9.41 -0.49 -17.67
CA SER A 211 10.86 -0.33 -17.84
C SER A 211 11.65 -0.47 -16.53
N MET A 212 10.96 -0.61 -15.40
CA MET A 212 11.58 -0.81 -14.10
C MET A 212 12.04 -2.26 -13.94
N ASP A 213 12.93 -2.50 -12.97
CA ASP A 213 13.34 -3.86 -12.61
C ASP A 213 12.12 -4.73 -12.28
N PRO A 214 12.14 -6.03 -12.58
CA PRO A 214 11.05 -6.94 -12.19
C PRO A 214 10.78 -6.89 -10.68
N MET A 215 9.50 -6.88 -10.30
CA MET A 215 9.09 -7.03 -8.90
C MET A 215 9.29 -8.45 -8.35
N MET A 216 9.50 -9.43 -9.24
CA MET A 216 9.73 -10.85 -8.96
C MET A 216 10.81 -11.42 -9.88
#